data_AF-A0A961YQB7-F1
#
_entry.id   AF-A0A961YQB7-F1
#
_cell.length_a   1.000
_cell.length_b   1.000
_cell.length_c   1.000
_cell.angle_alpha   90.00
_cell.angle_beta   90.00
_cell.angle_gamma   90.00
#
_symmetry.space_group_name_H-M   'P 1'
#
loop_
_entity.id
_entity.type
_entity.pdbx_description
1 polymer ?
#
loop_
_entity_poly.entity_id
_entity_poly.type
_entity_poly.pdbx_seq_one_letter_code
_entity_poly.pdbx_strand_id
1 'polypeptide(L)' 'SGKSVTARSILNMVPRPGLITGGRILFRPDADGEATELSALDPYGKAIREVRGGRIGMIFQEPMSSLSPV' A
#
# COMPACT_ATOMS: atom_id res chain seq x y z
N SER A 1 0.16 14.63 -11.65
CA SER A 1 1.54 14.20 -11.37
C SER A 1 1.48 12.84 -10.67
N GLY A 2 2.17 11.80 -11.15
CA GLY A 2 1.94 10.40 -10.73
C GLY A 2 2.18 10.05 -9.26
N LYS A 3 2.54 11.03 -8.41
CA LYS A 3 2.88 10.86 -7.00
C LYS A 3 1.84 10.06 -6.21
N SER A 4 0.56 10.41 -6.32
CA SER A 4 -0.51 9.73 -5.58
C SER A 4 -0.71 8.29 -6.04
N VAL A 5 -0.52 8.03 -7.34
CA VAL A 5 -0.59 6.67 -7.91
C VAL A 5 0.60 5.84 -7.43
N THR A 6 1.82 6.40 -7.45
CA THR A 6 3.03 5.74 -6.93
C THR A 6 2.89 5.41 -5.45
N ALA A 7 2.47 6.37 -4.62
CA ALA A 7 2.27 6.15 -3.19
C ALA A 7 1.25 5.03 -2.93
N ARG A 8 0.10 5.06 -3.62
CA ARG A 8 -0.92 4.00 -3.52
C ARG A 8 -0.41 2.64 -3.99
N SER A 9 0.46 2.61 -5.00
CA SER A 9 1.03 1.37 -5.53
C SER A 9 1.92 0.67 -4.50
N ILE A 10 2.70 1.41 -3.71
CA ILE A 10 3.59 0.84 -2.66
C ILE A 10 2.82 -0.06 -1.69
N LEU A 11 1.63 0.38 -1.28
CA LEU A 11 0.79 -0.37 -0.35
C LEU A 11 -0.27 -1.21 -1.05
N ASN A 12 -0.20 -1.43 -2.36
CA ASN A 12 -1.18 -2.20 -3.13
C ASN A 12 -2.63 -1.65 -3.04
N MET A 13 -2.77 -0.33 -2.98
CA MET A 13 -4.04 0.43 -2.85
C MET A 13 -4.44 1.13 -4.16
N VAL A 14 -4.01 0.61 -5.31
CA VAL A 14 -4.41 1.17 -6.61
C VAL A 14 -5.92 0.99 -6.79
N PRO A 15 -6.70 2.06 -7.00
CA PRO A 15 -8.14 1.95 -7.17
C PRO A 15 -8.47 1.26 -8.49
N ARG A 16 -9.51 0.41 -8.48
CA ARG A 16 -10.02 -0.21 -9.70
C ARG A 16 -10.48 0.86 -10.70
N PRO A 17 -10.30 0.65 -12.02
CA PRO A 17 -9.75 -0.56 -12.66
C PRO A 17 -8.22 -0.62 -12.75
N GLY A 18 -7.49 0.28 -12.07
CA GLY A 18 -6.03 0.31 -12.11
C GLY A 18 -5.39 -0.93 -11.47
N LEU A 19 -4.26 -1.37 -12.04
CA LEU A 19 -3.52 -2.55 -11.63
C LEU A 19 -2.01 -2.26 -11.65
N ILE A 20 -1.25 -2.95 -10.81
CA ILE A 20 0.22 -2.97 -10.89
C ILE A 20 0.59 -4.01 -11.95
N THR A 21 1.10 -3.56 -13.09
CA THR A 21 1.35 -4.44 -14.26
C THR A 21 2.75 -5.05 -14.29
N GLY A 22 3.65 -4.62 -13.40
CA GLY A 22 5.00 -5.15 -13.32
C GLY A 22 5.86 -4.46 -12.25
N GLY A 23 7.08 -4.97 -12.09
CA GLY A 23 7.99 -4.55 -11.02
C GLY A 23 7.68 -5.25 -9.69
N ARG A 24 8.46 -4.91 -8.66
CA ARG A 24 8.34 -5.47 -7.32
C ARG A 24 8.46 -4.38 -6.27
N ILE A 25 7.67 -4.50 -5.21
CA ILE A 25 7.77 -3.64 -4.02
C ILE A 25 8.18 -4.51 -2.85
N LEU A 26 9.45 -4.41 -2.45
CA LEU A 26 10.00 -5.19 -1.34
C LEU A 26 9.96 -4.36 -0.06
N PHE A 27 9.35 -4.93 0.98
CA PHE A 27 9.28 -4.33 2.31
C PHE A 27 9.99 -5.20 3.33
N ARG A 28 10.91 -4.59 4.07
CA ARG A 28 11.69 -5.24 5.12
C ARG A 28 11.63 -4.36 6.38
N PRO A 29 10.79 -4.69 7.36
CA PRO A 29 10.63 -3.87 8.55
C PRO A 29 11.85 -3.94 9.48
N ASP A 30 12.51 -5.10 9.53
CA ASP A 30 13.63 -5.38 10.42
C ASP A 30 14.91 -5.55 9.57
N ALA A 31 16.05 -5.00 10.02
CA ALA A 31 17.29 -5.02 9.24
C ALA A 31 17.73 -6.43 8.83
N ASP A 32 17.56 -7.38 9.75
CA ASP A 32 17.89 -8.80 9.60
C ASP A 32 16.70 -9.66 9.16
N GLY A 33 15.53 -9.05 8.90
CA GLY A 33 14.31 -9.76 8.53
C GLY A 33 14.24 -10.10 7.03
N GLU A 34 13.40 -11.07 6.70
CA GLU A 34 13.10 -11.39 5.30
C GLU A 34 12.26 -10.29 4.65
N ALA A 35 12.56 -10.01 3.38
CA ALA A 35 11.81 -9.03 2.61
C ALA A 35 10.49 -9.64 2.11
N THR A 36 9.38 -8.96 2.36
CA THR A 36 8.07 -9.32 1.81
C THR A 36 7.80 -8.52 0.55
N GLU A 37 7.40 -9.19 -0.53
CA GLU A 37 6.95 -8.51 -1.74
C GLU A 37 5.48 -8.08 -1.62
N LEU A 38 5.23 -6.79 -1.37
CA LEU A 38 3.89 -6.24 -1.17
C LEU A 38 3.02 -6.28 -2.44
N SER A 39 3.64 -6.15 -3.63
CA SER A 39 2.97 -6.22 -4.93
C SER A 39 2.38 -7.60 -5.23
N ALA A 40 2.92 -8.65 -4.63
CA ALA A 40 2.45 -10.03 -4.83
C ALA A 40 1.36 -10.46 -3.84
N LEU A 41 1.07 -9.64 -2.82
CA LEU A 41 0.03 -9.93 -1.84
C LEU A 41 -1.36 -9.67 -2.42
N ASP A 42 -2.36 -10.42 -1.95
CA ASP A 42 -3.77 -10.09 -2.19
C ASP A 42 -4.05 -8.68 -1.59
N PRO A 43 -4.49 -7.69 -2.40
CA PRO A 43 -4.76 -6.33 -1.93
C PRO A 43 -5.85 -6.23 -0.85
N TYR A 44 -6.68 -7.28 -0.69
CA TYR A 44 -7.69 -7.42 0.36
C TYR A 44 -7.33 -8.49 1.41
N GLY A 45 -6.18 -9.13 1.27
CA GLY A 45 -5.72 -10.22 2.12
C GLY A 45 -5.33 -9.77 3.53
N LYS A 46 -5.13 -10.74 4.43
CA LYS A 46 -4.70 -10.47 5.81
C LYS A 46 -3.28 -9.90 5.87
N ALA A 47 -2.35 -10.45 5.09
CA ALA A 47 -0.94 -10.06 5.10
C ALA A 47 -0.71 -8.57 4.75
N ILE A 48 -1.35 -8.04 3.70
CA ILE A 48 -1.21 -6.62 3.36
C ILE A 48 -1.87 -5.71 4.41
N ARG A 49 -2.94 -6.18 5.07
CA ARG A 49 -3.61 -5.46 6.17
C ARG A 49 -2.75 -5.38 7.43
N GLU A 50 -1.91 -6.38 7.71
CA GLU A 50 -0.96 -6.33 8.83
C GLU A 50 0.16 -5.29 8.58
N VAL A 51 0.54 -5.09 7.32
CA VAL A 51 1.49 -4.04 6.92
C VAL A 51 0.84 -2.66 7.00
N ARG A 52 -0.37 -2.49 6.45
CA ARG A 52 -1.10 -1.21 6.44
C ARG A 52 -1.56 -0.84 7.85
N GLY A 53 -1.21 0.35 8.33
CA GLY A 53 -1.59 0.83 9.66
C GLY A 53 -0.83 0.17 10.82
N GLY A 54 -0.39 -1.08 10.67
CA GLY A 54 0.46 -1.77 11.66
C GLY A 54 1.96 -1.46 11.51
N ARG A 55 2.47 -1.42 10.28
CA ARG A 55 3.90 -1.17 9.98
C ARG A 55 4.12 0.07 9.13
N ILE A 56 3.20 0.40 8.23
CA ILE A 56 3.28 1.56 7.35
C ILE A 56 1.96 2.34 7.41
N GLY A 57 2.04 3.61 7.81
CA GLY A 57 0.95 4.58 7.72
C GLY A 57 1.07 5.45 6.47
N MET A 58 -0.07 5.87 5.92
CA MET A 58 -0.13 6.82 4.80
C MET A 58 -1.00 8.00 5.18
N ILE A 59 -0.48 9.22 5.02
CA ILE A 59 -1.24 10.47 5.18
C ILE A 59 -1.57 10.99 3.77
N PHE A 60 -2.85 11.03 3.44
CA PHE A 60 -3.32 11.52 2.15
C PHE A 60 -3.30 13.06 2.10
N GLN A 61 -3.09 13.62 0.91
CA GLN A 61 -2.96 15.08 0.74
C GLN A 61 -4.26 15.86 1.04
N GLU A 62 -5.43 15.20 0.98
CA GLU A 62 -6.74 15.76 1.33
C GLU A 62 -7.38 14.94 2.45
N PRO A 63 -6.89 15.06 3.71
CA PRO A 63 -7.33 14.20 4.82
C PRO A 63 -8.84 14.33 5.12
N MET A 64 -9.43 15.48 4.79
CA MET A 64 -10.86 15.78 4.99
C MET A 64 -11.79 14.87 4.17
N SER A 65 -11.35 14.37 3.01
CA SER A 65 -12.16 13.45 2.17
C SER A 65 -12.22 12.01 2.73
N SER A 66 -11.34 11.67 3.67
CA SER A 66 -11.19 10.31 4.20
C SER A 66 -11.98 10.05 5.49
N LEU A 67 -12.64 11.08 6.03
CA LEU A 67 -13.36 11.06 7.32
C LEU A 67 -14.88 11.24 7.16
N SER A 68 -15.45 10.91 5.99
CA SER A 68 -16.90 10.84 5.85
C SER A 68 -17.43 9.52 6.42
N PRO A 69 -18.29 9.55 7.46
CA PRO A 69 -19.11 8.41 7.81
C PRO A 69 -20.24 8.37 6.78
N VAL A 70 -20.16 7.49 5.78
CA VAL A 70 -21.35 7.06 5.07
C VAL A 70 -22.00 5.90 5.81
#